data_AF-A0AA44R801-F1
#
_entry.id   AF-A0AA44R801-F1
#
_cell.length_a   1.000
_cell.length_b   1.000
_cell.length_c   1.000
_cell.angle_alpha   90.00
_cell.angle_beta   90.00
_cell.angle_gamma   90.00
#
_symmetry.space_group_name_H-M   'P 1'
#
loop_
_entity.id
_entity.type
_entity.pdbx_description
1 polymer ?
#
loop_
_entity_poly.entity_id
_entity_poly.type
_entity_poly.pdbx_seq_one_letter_code
_entity_poly.pdbx_strand_id
1 'polypeptide(L)'
;MKKIKMKNILKSGILTCFTLASLCTTSTVFADSHPGYSYESNIGYQNPTWMSKLEDTKRISEVSIPGTHGSMALHGASFIDENLTRNQTMTLSQQFNAGIRYVDMRVKRVKDSFAMHHGIVNQKAMFEDVLKETIQFLRDNPKETILMRLKEDTDPESGSLSFEEIFKNYKDRNASYFWDPNSVPSSEKNNPKLGDVRGKIVILQNFSASQEYGINYESLNTQDKFEVGTGPDGMYEKWNAVKTHLLNANNNFNNGKIYLNHFSGTGGAAALLNNCYPWFVASGKESRNTNSNPKLIQKNVTNEWRDFPRDINGQVFYGGMNTLGTDFIEQSGIKHSGIIAADFPGPGLIDSIIRLNGIDSSEKEILISQISSESNPLSGQKNRSSQNFSINNLPTGTKGLKWVIEPTEKDNASTISFNVMIDVSLGTDSVRWGNISNGSRTEAYTNSKYYIANPSGATNKFTVKIYAITN
;
A
#
# COMPACT_ATOMS: atom_id res chain seq x y z
N MET A 1 40.57 8.53 -81.31
CA MET A 1 40.11 9.72 -80.55
C MET A 1 39.22 9.28 -79.39
N LYS A 2 39.56 9.73 -78.18
CA LYS A 2 38.83 9.71 -76.88
C LYS A 2 38.09 8.44 -76.43
N LYS A 3 38.73 7.74 -75.49
CA LYS A 3 38.14 6.82 -74.50
C LYS A 3 37.26 7.59 -73.51
N ILE A 4 36.06 7.10 -73.20
CA ILE A 4 35.41 7.32 -71.90
C ILE A 4 34.84 5.98 -71.42
N LYS A 5 35.47 5.42 -70.38
CA LYS A 5 34.97 4.27 -69.60
C LYS A 5 34.05 4.82 -68.52
N MET A 6 32.75 4.50 -68.57
CA MET A 6 31.84 4.69 -67.44
C MET A 6 31.96 3.48 -66.50
N LYS A 7 32.47 3.73 -65.28
CA LYS A 7 32.47 2.77 -64.18
C LYS A 7 31.10 2.81 -63.49
N ASN A 8 30.48 1.65 -63.34
CA ASN A 8 29.35 1.42 -62.46
C ASN A 8 29.80 1.59 -61.00
N ILE A 9 29.21 2.55 -60.29
CA ILE A 9 29.25 2.66 -58.83
C ILE A 9 27.81 2.46 -58.36
N LEU A 10 27.48 1.23 -57.95
CA LEU A 10 26.28 0.96 -57.16
C LEU A 10 26.51 1.56 -55.77
N LYS A 11 25.78 2.64 -55.44
CA LYS A 11 25.64 3.10 -54.05
C LYS A 11 24.44 2.39 -53.44
N SER A 12 24.69 1.44 -52.55
CA SER A 12 23.69 0.91 -51.62
C SER A 12 23.27 2.02 -50.66
N GLY A 13 22.03 2.47 -50.77
CA GLY A 13 21.36 3.32 -49.78
C GLY A 13 20.22 2.55 -49.16
N ILE A 14 20.50 1.74 -48.14
CA ILE A 14 19.47 1.19 -47.25
C ILE A 14 19.18 2.30 -46.23
N LEU A 15 18.02 2.93 -46.34
CA LEU A 15 17.50 3.85 -45.33
C LEU A 15 16.84 3.01 -44.23
N THR A 16 17.64 2.42 -43.35
CA THR A 16 17.15 1.78 -42.12
C THR A 16 16.94 2.87 -41.09
N CYS A 17 15.68 3.18 -40.78
CA CYS A 17 15.29 3.91 -39.57
C CYS A 17 15.75 3.14 -38.34
N PHE A 18 16.93 3.45 -37.81
CA PHE A 18 17.26 3.15 -36.42
C PHE A 18 16.71 4.29 -35.55
N THR A 19 15.47 4.15 -35.11
CA THR A 19 15.04 4.78 -33.86
C THR A 19 15.80 4.10 -32.73
N LEU A 20 16.99 4.62 -32.43
CA LEU A 20 17.69 4.31 -31.19
C LEU A 20 16.97 5.06 -30.07
N ALA A 21 15.78 4.59 -29.70
CA ALA A 21 15.25 4.83 -28.36
C ALA A 21 16.16 4.02 -27.42
N SER A 22 17.28 4.62 -27.03
CA SER A 22 17.99 4.20 -25.84
C SER A 22 17.00 4.39 -24.70
N LEU A 23 16.29 3.32 -24.35
CA LEU A 23 15.79 3.18 -22.99
C LEU A 23 17.04 3.20 -22.12
N CYS A 24 17.39 4.38 -21.61
CA CYS A 24 18.02 4.48 -20.31
C CYS A 24 17.02 3.88 -19.33
N THR A 25 16.98 2.55 -19.21
CA THR A 25 16.47 1.91 -18.01
C THR A 25 17.45 2.33 -16.93
N THR A 26 17.17 3.43 -16.23
CA THR A 26 17.78 3.67 -14.93
C THR A 26 17.47 2.43 -14.12
N SER A 27 18.47 1.58 -13.89
CA SER A 27 18.36 0.45 -12.98
C SER A 27 18.04 1.05 -11.63
N THR A 28 16.76 1.01 -11.24
CA THR A 28 16.34 1.49 -9.92
C THR A 28 16.95 0.54 -8.91
N VAL A 29 17.99 1.01 -8.22
CA VAL A 29 18.44 0.36 -6.98
C VAL A 29 17.29 0.57 -5.99
N PHE A 30 16.52 -0.50 -5.76
CA PHE A 30 15.42 -0.47 -4.80
C PHE A 30 16.03 -0.22 -3.42
N ALA A 31 15.48 0.77 -2.71
CA ALA A 31 15.71 0.83 -1.28
C ALA A 31 15.16 -0.46 -0.66
N ASP A 32 15.79 -0.95 0.40
CA ASP A 32 15.28 -2.13 1.13
C ASP A 32 13.86 -1.90 1.70
N SER A 33 13.37 -0.66 1.64
CA SER A 33 12.08 -0.20 2.14
C SER A 33 11.22 0.40 1.02
N HIS A 34 9.90 0.22 1.06
CA HIS A 34 8.99 0.56 -0.02
C HIS A 34 7.68 1.19 0.51
N PRO A 35 7.27 2.40 0.07
CA PRO A 35 6.16 3.14 0.67
C PRO A 35 4.79 2.48 0.49
N GLY A 36 4.68 1.48 -0.39
CA GLY A 36 3.48 0.66 -0.53
C GLY A 36 3.12 -0.18 0.71
N TYR A 37 4.08 -0.50 1.58
CA TYR A 37 3.86 -1.40 2.73
C TYR A 37 4.34 -0.78 4.05
N SER A 38 3.57 -0.95 5.12
CA SER A 38 4.02 -0.60 6.47
C SER A 38 3.38 -1.47 7.54
N TYR A 39 4.21 -2.00 8.44
CA TYR A 39 3.83 -2.77 9.63
C TYR A 39 3.90 -1.92 10.90
N GLU A 40 4.14 -0.63 10.76
CA GLU A 40 4.15 0.31 11.88
C GLU A 40 2.70 0.64 12.26
N SER A 41 2.44 0.95 13.53
CA SER A 41 1.11 1.40 13.96
C SER A 41 0.85 2.86 13.57
N ASN A 42 1.90 3.66 13.44
CA ASN A 42 1.85 5.02 12.94
C ASN A 42 2.69 5.14 11.67
N ILE A 43 2.02 5.27 10.52
CA ILE A 43 2.67 5.36 9.21
C ILE A 43 3.06 6.79 8.80
N GLY A 44 2.81 7.79 9.67
CA GLY A 44 3.21 9.19 9.44
C GLY A 44 2.42 9.95 8.36
N TYR A 45 1.53 9.29 7.62
CA TYR A 45 0.71 9.87 6.56
C TYR A 45 -0.73 10.09 7.03
N GLN A 46 -1.31 11.24 6.66
CA GLN A 46 -2.70 11.59 6.95
C GLN A 46 -3.34 12.28 5.76
N ASN A 47 -4.56 11.84 5.43
CA ASN A 47 -5.44 12.47 4.44
C ASN A 47 -6.92 12.23 4.83
N PRO A 48 -7.39 12.76 5.97
CA PRO A 48 -8.70 12.43 6.52
C PRO A 48 -9.88 13.05 5.75
N THR A 49 -9.66 13.95 4.80
CA THR A 49 -10.72 14.70 4.12
C THR A 49 -10.64 14.61 2.59
N TRP A 50 -10.05 13.56 2.03
CA TRP A 50 -9.81 13.50 0.59
C TRP A 50 -11.11 13.43 -0.24
N MET A 51 -12.16 12.75 0.25
CA MET A 51 -13.42 12.66 -0.49
C MET A 51 -14.15 14.02 -0.56
N SER A 52 -13.87 14.94 0.36
CA SER A 52 -14.43 16.31 0.35
C SER A 52 -14.10 17.13 -0.88
N LYS A 53 -13.06 16.74 -1.63
CA LYS A 53 -12.63 17.36 -2.90
C LYS A 53 -13.36 16.81 -4.11
N LEU A 54 -14.13 15.74 -3.96
CA LEU A 54 -14.88 15.11 -5.04
C LEU A 54 -16.27 15.70 -5.14
N GLU A 55 -16.82 15.75 -6.35
CA GLU A 55 -18.19 16.19 -6.60
C GLU A 55 -19.22 15.20 -6.04
N ASP A 56 -20.35 15.73 -5.57
CA ASP A 56 -21.46 14.92 -5.04
C ASP A 56 -22.12 14.02 -6.08
N THR A 57 -21.96 14.34 -7.36
CA THR A 57 -22.51 13.61 -8.51
C THR A 57 -21.77 12.31 -8.80
N LYS A 58 -20.50 12.18 -8.39
CA LYS A 58 -19.73 10.95 -8.58
C LYS A 58 -20.41 9.78 -7.87
N ARG A 59 -20.53 8.65 -8.56
CA ARG A 59 -20.99 7.40 -7.99
C ARG A 59 -19.87 6.68 -7.27
N ILE A 60 -20.20 5.80 -6.32
CA ILE A 60 -19.22 4.96 -5.62
C ILE A 60 -18.34 4.18 -6.61
N SER A 61 -18.92 3.66 -7.71
CA SER A 61 -18.16 2.94 -8.74
C SER A 61 -17.10 3.78 -9.45
N GLU A 62 -17.20 5.10 -9.42
CA GLU A 62 -16.29 6.01 -10.13
C GLU A 62 -15.12 6.47 -9.24
N VAL A 63 -15.14 6.09 -7.95
CA VAL A 63 -14.14 6.49 -6.97
C VAL A 63 -13.15 5.35 -6.75
N SER A 64 -11.86 5.64 -6.87
CA SER A 64 -10.77 4.74 -6.44
C SER A 64 -10.60 4.86 -4.93
N ILE A 65 -10.79 3.77 -4.20
CA ILE A 65 -10.93 3.80 -2.73
C ILE A 65 -9.88 2.91 -2.07
N PRO A 66 -9.00 3.47 -1.22
CA PRO A 66 -8.11 2.65 -0.42
C PRO A 66 -8.89 1.99 0.72
N GLY A 67 -8.58 0.72 0.95
CA GLY A 67 -9.29 -0.15 1.87
C GLY A 67 -8.36 -1.09 2.63
N THR A 68 -8.84 -1.58 3.77
CA THR A 68 -8.13 -2.58 4.57
C THR A 68 -8.91 -3.88 4.62
N HIS A 69 -8.22 -5.00 4.39
CA HIS A 69 -8.73 -6.34 4.69
C HIS A 69 -8.59 -6.61 6.20
N GLY A 70 -9.58 -7.31 6.78
CA GLY A 70 -9.58 -7.61 8.22
C GLY A 70 -9.28 -6.38 9.05
N SER A 71 -10.07 -5.31 8.90
CA SER A 71 -9.69 -3.97 9.40
C SER A 71 -9.46 -3.93 10.91
N MET A 72 -10.12 -4.81 11.66
CA MET A 72 -9.95 -5.00 13.11
C MET A 72 -9.07 -6.19 13.48
N ALA A 73 -8.46 -6.88 12.50
CA ALA A 73 -7.55 -7.99 12.75
C ALA A 73 -6.16 -7.50 13.19
N LEU A 74 -6.11 -6.99 14.43
CA LEU A 74 -4.95 -6.37 15.06
C LEU A 74 -4.16 -7.34 15.96
N HIS A 75 -4.73 -8.52 16.23
CA HIS A 75 -4.23 -9.44 17.24
C HIS A 75 -4.23 -10.89 16.75
N GLY A 76 -3.22 -11.64 17.19
CA GLY A 76 -3.22 -13.10 17.14
C GLY A 76 -3.79 -13.72 18.42
N ALA A 77 -4.15 -15.01 18.33
CA ALA A 77 -4.53 -15.81 19.49
C ALA A 77 -3.33 -16.09 20.41
N SER A 78 -2.14 -16.21 19.81
CA SER A 78 -0.86 -16.39 20.48
C SER A 78 0.23 -15.61 19.72
N PHE A 79 1.44 -15.51 20.28
CA PHE A 79 2.59 -14.92 19.58
C PHE A 79 2.98 -15.72 18.31
N ILE A 80 2.64 -17.01 18.26
CA ILE A 80 2.92 -17.91 17.13
C ILE A 80 1.93 -17.63 15.99
N ASP A 81 0.66 -17.43 16.33
CA ASP A 81 -0.43 -17.26 15.36
C ASP A 81 -0.61 -15.81 14.89
N GLU A 82 0.05 -14.85 15.55
CA GLU A 82 -0.02 -13.43 15.19
C GLU A 82 0.37 -13.18 13.73
N ASN A 83 1.37 -13.92 13.23
CA ASN A 83 1.78 -13.80 11.83
C ASN A 83 0.71 -14.26 10.84
N LEU A 84 -0.19 -15.18 11.21
CA LEU A 84 -1.25 -15.70 10.34
C LEU A 84 -2.49 -14.82 10.35
N THR A 85 -2.81 -14.27 11.51
CA THR A 85 -4.16 -13.75 11.80
C THR A 85 -4.21 -12.25 11.86
N ARG A 86 -3.07 -11.57 12.01
CA ARG A 86 -3.00 -10.11 11.97
C ARG A 86 -2.95 -9.63 10.52
N ASN A 87 -3.83 -8.69 10.19
CA ASN A 87 -3.89 -8.04 8.88
C ASN A 87 -3.54 -6.55 8.95
N GLN A 88 -3.68 -5.93 10.13
CA GLN A 88 -3.43 -4.51 10.33
C GLN A 88 -2.61 -4.22 11.59
N THR A 89 -1.84 -3.15 11.54
CA THR A 89 -1.12 -2.58 12.69
C THR A 89 -1.66 -1.22 13.11
N MET A 90 -2.29 -0.49 12.18
CA MET A 90 -3.05 0.73 12.45
C MET A 90 -4.36 0.41 13.17
N THR A 91 -4.66 1.15 14.22
CA THR A 91 -6.03 1.23 14.80
C THR A 91 -7.02 1.75 13.74
N LEU A 92 -8.32 1.53 13.96
CA LEU A 92 -9.33 1.95 12.99
C LEU A 92 -9.32 3.48 12.77
N SER A 93 -9.19 4.28 13.84
CA SER A 93 -8.98 5.72 13.73
C SER A 93 -7.74 6.10 12.90
N GLN A 94 -6.62 5.39 13.07
CA GLN A 94 -5.41 5.63 12.25
C GLN A 94 -5.65 5.28 10.78
N GLN A 95 -6.38 4.20 10.49
CA GLN A 95 -6.76 3.84 9.12
C GLN A 95 -7.59 4.96 8.47
N PHE A 96 -8.62 5.46 9.15
CA PHE A 96 -9.45 6.56 8.64
C PHE A 96 -8.65 7.84 8.42
N ASN A 97 -7.78 8.19 9.38
CA ASN A 97 -6.92 9.37 9.27
C ASN A 97 -5.90 9.25 8.13
N ALA A 98 -5.39 8.05 7.84
CA ALA A 98 -4.52 7.79 6.70
C ALA A 98 -5.26 7.91 5.35
N GLY A 99 -6.59 7.81 5.34
CA GLY A 99 -7.42 7.96 4.14
C GLY A 99 -8.21 6.71 3.74
N ILE A 100 -8.16 5.64 4.53
CA ILE A 100 -8.94 4.41 4.30
C ILE A 100 -10.45 4.74 4.35
N ARG A 101 -11.22 4.27 3.35
CA ARG A 101 -12.69 4.45 3.28
C ARG A 101 -13.45 3.15 3.00
N TYR A 102 -12.76 2.06 2.67
CA TYR A 102 -13.32 0.71 2.72
C TYR A 102 -12.76 -0.05 3.92
N VAL A 103 -13.63 -0.65 4.72
CA VAL A 103 -13.25 -1.46 5.88
C VAL A 103 -13.98 -2.79 5.89
N ASP A 104 -13.23 -3.87 6.13
CA ASP A 104 -13.72 -5.25 6.21
C ASP A 104 -13.94 -5.65 7.67
N MET A 105 -15.20 -5.62 8.10
CA MET A 105 -15.65 -5.95 9.46
C MET A 105 -16.18 -7.38 9.52
N ARG A 106 -15.43 -8.20 10.27
CA ARG A 106 -15.70 -9.62 10.47
C ARG A 106 -16.11 -9.86 11.91
N VAL A 107 -17.28 -10.47 12.09
CA VAL A 107 -17.90 -10.57 13.40
C VAL A 107 -18.32 -11.99 13.73
N LYS A 108 -18.39 -12.26 15.03
CA LYS A 108 -19.09 -13.39 15.63
C LYS A 108 -20.28 -12.86 16.41
N ARG A 109 -21.44 -13.51 16.29
CA ARG A 109 -22.59 -13.23 17.15
C ARG A 109 -22.36 -13.79 18.56
N VAL A 110 -22.55 -12.92 19.55
CA VAL A 110 -22.45 -13.24 20.97
C VAL A 110 -23.66 -12.63 21.66
N LYS A 111 -24.64 -13.47 22.00
CA LYS A 111 -25.93 -13.07 22.57
C LYS A 111 -26.67 -12.08 21.65
N ASP A 112 -26.71 -10.81 22.00
CA ASP A 112 -27.39 -9.73 21.28
C ASP A 112 -26.41 -8.76 20.59
N SER A 113 -25.13 -9.14 20.49
CA SER A 113 -24.04 -8.26 20.10
C SER A 113 -23.09 -8.92 19.09
N PHE A 114 -22.28 -8.09 18.42
CA PHE A 114 -21.22 -8.53 17.51
C PHE A 114 -19.84 -8.34 18.15
N ALA A 115 -19.10 -9.44 18.31
CA ALA A 115 -17.70 -9.42 18.72
C ALA A 115 -16.78 -9.49 17.48
N MET A 116 -15.78 -8.62 17.39
CA MET A 116 -14.86 -8.59 16.26
C MET A 116 -13.98 -9.84 16.23
N HIS A 117 -13.91 -10.51 15.08
CA HIS A 117 -13.16 -11.74 14.89
C HIS A 117 -12.41 -11.76 13.56
N HIS A 118 -11.39 -12.62 13.48
CA HIS A 118 -10.79 -13.05 12.23
C HIS A 118 -10.58 -14.57 12.30
N GLY A 119 -11.39 -15.32 11.59
CA GLY A 119 -11.60 -16.75 11.85
C GLY A 119 -12.04 -16.98 13.30
N ILE A 120 -11.36 -17.90 13.99
CA ILE A 120 -11.63 -18.23 15.40
C ILE A 120 -11.02 -17.23 16.39
N VAL A 121 -10.25 -16.24 15.93
CA VAL A 121 -9.48 -15.35 16.81
C VAL A 121 -10.26 -14.10 17.16
N ASN A 122 -10.56 -13.94 18.45
CA ASN A 122 -11.15 -12.72 19.01
C ASN A 122 -10.17 -11.55 18.91
N GLN A 123 -10.63 -10.46 18.29
CA GLN A 123 -9.86 -9.24 18.08
C GLN A 123 -9.96 -8.23 19.23
N LYS A 124 -10.46 -8.66 20.39
CA LYS A 124 -10.53 -7.88 21.64
C LYS A 124 -11.30 -6.55 21.49
N ALA A 125 -12.27 -6.54 20.58
CA ALA A 125 -13.13 -5.40 20.30
C ALA A 125 -14.56 -5.87 20.00
N MET A 126 -15.53 -5.00 20.28
CA MET A 126 -16.93 -5.19 19.90
C MET A 126 -17.27 -4.28 18.72
N PHE A 127 -18.35 -4.60 17.99
CA PHE A 127 -18.81 -3.73 16.90
C PHE A 127 -19.23 -2.33 17.39
N GLU A 128 -19.64 -2.19 18.65
CA GLU A 128 -19.89 -0.88 19.27
C GLU A 128 -18.63 0.01 19.28
N ASP A 129 -17.44 -0.57 19.50
CA ASP A 129 -16.17 0.17 19.44
C ASP A 129 -15.89 0.67 18.02
N VAL A 130 -16.16 -0.18 17.01
CA VAL A 130 -16.07 0.17 15.58
C VAL A 130 -17.00 1.33 15.25
N LEU A 131 -18.26 1.26 15.68
CA LEU A 131 -19.24 2.31 15.43
C LEU A 131 -18.83 3.61 16.11
N LYS A 132 -18.36 3.58 17.36
CA LYS A 132 -17.89 4.76 18.07
C LYS A 132 -16.78 5.48 17.31
N GLU A 133 -15.75 4.76 16.86
CA GLU A 133 -14.65 5.36 16.10
C GLU A 133 -15.10 5.87 14.72
N THR A 134 -15.93 5.10 14.02
CA THR A 134 -16.44 5.47 12.69
C THR A 134 -17.33 6.71 12.74
N ILE A 135 -18.25 6.76 13.71
CA ILE A 135 -19.17 7.89 13.92
C ILE A 135 -18.39 9.13 14.33
N GLN A 136 -17.38 9.00 15.19
CA GLN A 136 -16.51 10.12 15.55
C GLN A 136 -15.78 10.67 14.32
N PHE A 137 -15.19 9.79 13.51
CA PHE A 137 -14.53 10.19 12.27
C PHE A 137 -15.48 10.92 11.30
N LEU A 138 -16.70 10.40 11.09
CA LEU A 138 -17.70 11.03 10.22
C LEU A 138 -18.24 12.34 10.79
N ARG A 139 -18.30 12.50 12.12
CA ARG A 139 -18.66 13.77 12.76
C ARG A 139 -17.60 14.83 12.51
N ASP A 140 -16.33 14.47 12.61
CA ASP A 140 -15.20 15.38 12.38
C ASP A 140 -14.99 15.66 10.89
N ASN A 141 -15.41 14.74 10.01
CA ASN A 141 -15.22 14.80 8.56
C ASN A 141 -16.55 14.51 7.81
N PRO A 142 -17.58 15.38 7.90
CA PRO A 142 -18.93 15.09 7.42
C PRO A 142 -19.06 14.98 5.90
N LYS A 143 -18.01 15.35 5.14
CA LYS A 143 -17.96 15.17 3.69
C LYS A 143 -17.38 13.82 3.26
N GLU A 144 -16.95 12.97 4.20
CA GLU A 144 -16.47 11.63 3.91
C GLU A 144 -17.61 10.60 4.04
N THR A 145 -17.39 9.39 3.55
CA THR A 145 -18.31 8.25 3.74
C THR A 145 -17.48 6.99 3.99
N ILE A 146 -18.01 6.02 4.75
CA ILE A 146 -17.31 4.76 5.03
C ILE A 146 -18.08 3.60 4.41
N LEU A 147 -17.45 2.86 3.50
CA LEU A 147 -17.95 1.58 3.01
C LEU A 147 -17.50 0.48 3.97
N MET A 148 -18.46 -0.11 4.68
CA MET A 148 -18.21 -1.10 5.70
C MET A 148 -18.76 -2.45 5.23
N ARG A 149 -17.88 -3.35 4.78
CA ARG A 149 -18.26 -4.75 4.61
C ARG A 149 -18.52 -5.33 5.98
N LEU A 150 -19.70 -5.93 6.16
CA LEU A 150 -20.07 -6.59 7.41
C LEU A 150 -20.44 -8.04 7.11
N LYS A 151 -19.71 -8.97 7.74
CA LYS A 151 -19.82 -10.42 7.50
C LYS A 151 -19.71 -11.22 8.80
N GLU A 152 -20.50 -12.30 8.91
CA GLU A 152 -20.28 -13.34 9.91
C GLU A 152 -19.08 -14.22 9.54
N ASP A 153 -18.10 -14.31 10.42
CA ASP A 153 -16.82 -14.97 10.11
C ASP A 153 -16.65 -16.35 10.77
N THR A 154 -17.42 -16.63 11.81
CA THR A 154 -17.40 -17.91 12.53
C THR A 154 -18.76 -18.18 13.15
N ASP A 155 -18.96 -19.42 13.62
CA ASP A 155 -20.22 -19.86 14.20
C ASP A 155 -20.61 -19.00 15.42
N PRO A 156 -21.91 -18.69 15.57
CA PRO A 156 -22.41 -17.89 16.68
C PRO A 156 -22.25 -18.59 18.04
N GLU A 157 -22.23 -17.82 19.12
CA GLU A 157 -22.50 -18.37 20.46
C GLU A 157 -23.93 -18.92 20.51
N SER A 158 -24.11 -20.09 21.15
CA SER A 158 -25.43 -20.70 21.29
C SER A 158 -26.43 -19.76 21.97
N GLY A 159 -27.64 -19.66 21.42
CA GLY A 159 -28.68 -18.75 21.91
C GLY A 159 -28.51 -17.28 21.49
N SER A 160 -27.54 -16.96 20.62
CA SER A 160 -27.44 -15.62 20.04
C SER A 160 -28.64 -15.31 19.15
N LEU A 161 -29.05 -14.03 19.13
CA LEU A 161 -30.04 -13.51 18.20
C LEU A 161 -29.58 -13.69 16.74
N SER A 162 -30.50 -13.53 15.79
CA SER A 162 -30.13 -13.53 14.37
C SER A 162 -29.22 -12.35 14.03
N PHE A 163 -28.45 -12.47 12.95
CA PHE A 163 -27.57 -11.40 12.48
C PHE A 163 -28.34 -10.11 12.21
N GLU A 164 -29.51 -10.23 11.56
CA GLU A 164 -30.36 -9.09 11.25
C GLU A 164 -30.88 -8.38 12.50
N GLU A 165 -31.36 -9.12 13.52
CA GLU A 165 -31.85 -8.51 14.77
C GLU A 165 -30.75 -7.72 15.47
N ILE A 166 -29.54 -8.29 15.58
CA ILE A 166 -28.39 -7.62 16.20
C ILE A 166 -28.00 -6.37 15.39
N PHE A 167 -27.88 -6.51 14.07
CA PHE A 167 -27.53 -5.38 13.21
C PHE A 167 -28.58 -4.26 13.29
N LYS A 168 -29.87 -4.60 13.28
CA LYS A 168 -30.98 -3.65 13.41
C LYS A 168 -30.89 -2.88 14.73
N ASN A 169 -30.55 -3.54 15.84
CA ASN A 169 -30.35 -2.86 17.12
C ASN A 169 -29.21 -1.83 17.05
N TYR A 170 -28.10 -2.12 16.38
CA TYR A 170 -27.03 -1.15 16.16
C TYR A 170 -27.45 -0.01 15.22
N LYS A 171 -28.15 -0.34 14.12
CA LYS A 171 -28.61 0.63 13.13
C LYS A 171 -29.62 1.61 13.72
N ASP A 172 -30.63 1.13 14.44
CA ASP A 172 -31.72 1.95 14.97
C ASP A 172 -31.21 2.96 16.01
N ARG A 173 -30.28 2.53 16.87
CA ARG A 173 -29.61 3.41 17.86
C ARG A 173 -28.76 4.51 17.20
N ASN A 174 -28.30 4.28 15.97
CA ASN A 174 -27.37 5.16 15.25
C ASN A 174 -27.93 5.58 13.87
N ALA A 175 -29.26 5.66 13.73
CA ALA A 175 -29.91 5.75 12.42
C ALA A 175 -29.45 6.94 11.56
N SER A 176 -29.06 8.06 12.19
CA SER A 176 -28.54 9.25 11.51
C SER A 176 -27.18 9.06 10.86
N TYR A 177 -26.42 8.03 11.23
CA TYR A 177 -25.10 7.74 10.65
C TYR A 177 -25.11 6.56 9.68
N PHE A 178 -26.17 5.77 9.60
CA PHE A 178 -26.30 4.74 8.57
C PHE A 178 -26.98 5.30 7.33
N TRP A 179 -26.47 4.97 6.15
CA TRP A 179 -27.18 5.25 4.91
C TRP A 179 -28.41 4.33 4.80
N ASP A 180 -29.51 4.87 4.30
CA ASP A 180 -30.72 4.11 4.01
C ASP A 180 -30.80 3.87 2.49
N PRO A 181 -30.69 2.62 2.00
CA PRO A 181 -30.79 2.34 0.58
C PRO A 181 -32.13 2.75 -0.03
N ASN A 182 -33.21 2.89 0.76
CA ASN A 182 -34.51 3.34 0.25
C ASN A 182 -34.58 4.87 0.07
N SER A 183 -33.54 5.61 0.44
CA SER A 183 -33.43 7.05 0.16
C SER A 183 -33.16 7.38 -1.32
N VAL A 184 -32.81 6.38 -2.13
CA VAL A 184 -32.53 6.50 -3.57
C VAL A 184 -33.39 5.52 -4.38
N PRO A 185 -33.56 5.74 -5.71
CA PRO A 185 -34.25 4.78 -6.57
C PRO A 185 -33.61 3.39 -6.54
N SER A 186 -34.40 2.34 -6.71
CA SER A 186 -33.92 0.94 -6.66
C SER A 186 -32.75 0.65 -7.62
N SER A 187 -32.69 1.30 -8.78
CA SER A 187 -31.60 1.19 -9.74
C SER A 187 -30.27 1.76 -9.26
N GLU A 188 -30.29 2.61 -8.23
CA GLU A 188 -29.12 3.32 -7.69
C GLU A 188 -28.64 2.71 -6.36
N LYS A 189 -29.41 1.81 -5.74
CA LYS A 189 -29.08 1.20 -4.43
C LYS A 189 -27.72 0.50 -4.38
N ASN A 190 -27.29 -0.11 -5.48
CA ASN A 190 -25.98 -0.78 -5.54
C ASN A 190 -24.85 0.11 -6.08
N ASN A 191 -25.14 1.39 -6.37
CA ASN A 191 -24.15 2.34 -6.83
C ASN A 191 -24.61 3.80 -6.59
N PRO A 192 -24.83 4.20 -5.31
CA PRO A 192 -25.32 5.53 -4.98
C PRO A 192 -24.30 6.62 -5.31
N LYS A 193 -24.74 7.87 -5.36
CA LYS A 193 -23.84 9.01 -5.53
C LYS A 193 -23.18 9.37 -4.21
N LEU A 194 -22.01 9.99 -4.25
CA LEU A 194 -21.30 10.44 -3.05
C LEU A 194 -22.19 11.35 -2.21
N GLY A 195 -22.90 12.30 -2.84
CA GLY A 195 -23.81 13.22 -2.14
C GLY A 195 -24.89 12.52 -1.31
N ASP A 196 -25.36 11.35 -1.73
CA ASP A 196 -26.39 10.57 -1.03
C ASP A 196 -25.84 9.91 0.25
N VAL A 197 -24.52 9.70 0.33
CA VAL A 197 -23.88 8.88 1.36
C VAL A 197 -22.86 9.62 2.24
N ARG A 198 -22.60 10.91 1.99
CA ARG A 198 -21.69 11.71 2.85
C ARG A 198 -22.19 11.79 4.29
N GLY A 199 -21.25 11.68 5.22
CA GLY A 199 -21.52 11.62 6.66
C GLY A 199 -22.15 10.29 7.10
N LYS A 200 -22.21 9.28 6.22
CA LYS A 200 -22.84 7.99 6.49
C LYS A 200 -21.86 6.82 6.42
N ILE A 201 -22.24 5.76 7.11
CA ILE A 201 -21.76 4.40 6.96
C ILE A 201 -22.64 3.72 5.91
N VAL A 202 -22.03 3.30 4.82
CA VAL A 202 -22.64 2.50 3.76
C VAL A 202 -22.28 1.05 4.04
N ILE A 203 -23.26 0.23 4.39
CA ILE A 203 -23.03 -1.20 4.58
C ILE A 203 -22.83 -1.87 3.23
N LEU A 204 -21.71 -2.55 3.05
CA LEU A 204 -21.56 -3.58 2.03
C LEU A 204 -22.07 -4.88 2.65
N GLN A 205 -23.33 -5.17 2.41
CA GLN A 205 -24.08 -6.23 3.08
C GLN A 205 -23.58 -7.60 2.61
N ASN A 206 -22.90 -8.32 3.50
CA ASN A 206 -22.45 -9.69 3.28
C ASN A 206 -23.03 -10.62 4.35
N PHE A 207 -24.35 -10.50 4.55
CA PHE A 207 -25.16 -11.33 5.42
C PHE A 207 -26.59 -11.40 4.88
N SER A 208 -27.29 -12.49 5.16
CA SER A 208 -28.70 -12.67 4.80
C SER A 208 -29.61 -11.87 5.73
N ALA A 209 -30.63 -11.24 5.16
CA ALA A 209 -31.63 -10.47 5.90
C ALA A 209 -32.95 -10.41 5.15
N SER A 210 -34.02 -10.06 5.85
CA SER A 210 -35.37 -9.90 5.30
C SER A 210 -35.53 -8.67 4.40
N GLN A 211 -34.62 -7.70 4.50
CA GLN A 211 -34.59 -6.48 3.70
C GLN A 211 -33.16 -6.02 3.41
N GLU A 212 -33.02 -5.03 2.52
CA GLU A 212 -31.74 -4.42 2.17
C GLU A 212 -31.34 -3.36 3.22
N TYR A 213 -30.11 -3.46 3.72
CA TYR A 213 -29.52 -2.49 4.66
C TYR A 213 -28.36 -1.69 4.04
N GLY A 214 -27.97 -2.00 2.80
CA GLY A 214 -26.92 -1.29 2.08
C GLY A 214 -26.70 -1.86 0.69
N ILE A 215 -25.49 -1.70 0.15
CA ILE A 215 -25.11 -2.25 -1.16
C ILE A 215 -24.92 -3.76 -0.99
N ASN A 216 -25.51 -4.55 -1.87
CA ASN A 216 -25.31 -6.00 -1.86
C ASN A 216 -23.85 -6.32 -2.23
N TYR A 217 -23.10 -6.95 -1.33
CA TYR A 217 -21.71 -7.33 -1.54
C TYR A 217 -21.52 -8.23 -2.78
N GLU A 218 -22.47 -9.12 -3.05
CA GLU A 218 -22.42 -10.05 -4.20
C GLU A 218 -22.63 -9.35 -5.54
N SER A 219 -23.08 -8.09 -5.54
CA SER A 219 -23.23 -7.29 -6.78
C SER A 219 -21.93 -6.69 -7.29
N LEU A 220 -20.87 -6.70 -6.48
CA LEU A 220 -19.55 -6.19 -6.81
C LEU A 220 -18.82 -7.13 -7.79
N ASN A 221 -17.96 -6.55 -8.62
CA ASN A 221 -16.97 -7.33 -9.37
C ASN A 221 -15.73 -7.52 -8.48
N THR A 222 -15.52 -8.74 -7.98
CA THR A 222 -14.53 -8.98 -6.92
C THR A 222 -13.44 -9.95 -7.37
N GLN A 223 -12.18 -9.62 -7.09
CA GLN A 223 -11.09 -10.58 -7.04
C GLN A 223 -10.72 -10.84 -5.58
N ASP A 224 -10.81 -12.11 -5.17
CA ASP A 224 -10.45 -12.57 -3.81
C ASP A 224 -9.70 -13.91 -3.85
N LYS A 225 -8.63 -14.00 -4.64
CA LYS A 225 -7.69 -15.13 -4.60
C LYS A 225 -6.84 -15.01 -3.33
N PHE A 226 -7.44 -15.27 -2.17
CA PHE A 226 -6.74 -15.11 -0.89
C PHE A 226 -5.82 -16.30 -0.57
N GLU A 227 -6.06 -17.47 -1.15
CA GLU A 227 -5.18 -18.65 -1.02
C GLU A 227 -4.00 -18.52 -1.99
N VAL A 228 -2.83 -18.17 -1.44
CA VAL A 228 -1.60 -17.99 -2.21
C VAL A 228 -0.82 -19.30 -2.19
N GLY A 229 -0.52 -19.81 -3.39
CA GLY A 229 0.29 -21.02 -3.56
C GLY A 229 1.71 -20.88 -3.00
N THR A 230 2.43 -22.00 -2.97
CA THR A 230 3.79 -22.03 -2.42
C THR A 230 4.82 -21.45 -3.41
N GLY A 231 5.87 -20.86 -2.86
CA GLY A 231 7.00 -20.38 -3.65
C GLY A 231 6.69 -19.17 -4.56
N PRO A 232 7.59 -18.87 -5.50
CA PRO A 232 7.48 -17.69 -6.36
C PRO A 232 6.33 -17.77 -7.34
N ASP A 233 5.98 -18.96 -7.83
CA ASP A 233 4.85 -19.15 -8.76
C ASP A 233 3.52 -18.80 -8.11
N GLY A 234 3.25 -19.28 -6.88
CA GLY A 234 2.03 -18.96 -6.16
C GLY A 234 1.86 -17.45 -5.88
N MET A 235 2.96 -16.79 -5.49
CA MET A 235 2.98 -15.33 -5.33
C MET A 235 2.75 -14.61 -6.65
N TYR A 236 3.35 -15.08 -7.75
CA TYR A 236 3.19 -14.47 -9.06
C TYR A 236 1.79 -14.68 -9.64
N GLU A 237 1.16 -15.83 -9.38
CA GLU A 237 -0.24 -16.06 -9.73
C GLU A 237 -1.19 -15.11 -8.99
N LYS A 238 -0.95 -14.87 -7.69
CA LYS A 238 -1.70 -13.84 -6.93
C LYS A 238 -1.50 -12.47 -7.56
N TRP A 239 -0.27 -12.12 -7.89
CA TRP A 239 0.03 -10.85 -8.57
C TRP A 239 -0.71 -10.73 -9.91
N ASN A 240 -0.72 -11.78 -10.74
CA ASN A 240 -1.44 -11.78 -12.02
C ASN A 240 -2.95 -11.56 -11.82
N ALA A 241 -3.55 -12.15 -10.78
CA ALA A 241 -4.95 -11.93 -10.44
C ALA A 241 -5.20 -10.46 -10.03
N VAL A 242 -4.32 -9.89 -9.19
CA VAL A 242 -4.36 -8.49 -8.76
C VAL A 242 -4.23 -7.54 -9.97
N LYS A 243 -3.17 -7.71 -10.76
CA LYS A 243 -2.86 -6.89 -11.94
C LYS A 243 -3.96 -6.94 -12.99
N THR A 244 -4.48 -8.13 -13.29
CA THR A 244 -5.58 -8.31 -14.24
C THR A 244 -6.83 -7.59 -13.75
N HIS A 245 -7.15 -7.69 -12.46
CA HIS A 245 -8.32 -7.01 -11.91
C HIS A 245 -8.16 -5.48 -11.87
N LEU A 246 -6.95 -4.96 -11.59
CA LEU A 246 -6.64 -3.52 -11.73
C LEU A 246 -6.87 -3.04 -13.15
N LEU A 247 -6.35 -3.77 -14.15
CA LEU A 247 -6.55 -3.44 -15.55
C LEU A 247 -8.04 -3.49 -15.94
N ASN A 248 -8.79 -4.46 -15.43
CA ASN A 248 -10.22 -4.56 -15.68
C ASN A 248 -10.99 -3.38 -15.08
N ALA A 249 -10.72 -3.00 -13.83
CA ALA A 249 -11.32 -1.82 -13.20
C ALA A 249 -10.97 -0.54 -13.98
N ASN A 250 -9.70 -0.39 -14.36
CA ASN A 250 -9.19 0.74 -15.11
C ASN A 250 -9.83 0.88 -16.51
N ASN A 251 -10.04 -0.24 -17.22
CA ASN A 251 -10.57 -0.22 -18.57
C ASN A 251 -12.10 -0.10 -18.61
N ASN A 252 -12.78 -0.39 -17.50
CA ASN A 252 -14.25 -0.45 -17.43
C ASN A 252 -14.84 0.47 -16.35
N PHE A 253 -14.11 1.50 -15.91
CA PHE A 253 -14.50 2.39 -14.80
C PHE A 253 -15.84 3.11 -14.98
N ASN A 254 -16.38 3.16 -16.21
CA ASN A 254 -17.61 3.83 -16.58
C ASN A 254 -18.82 2.88 -16.77
N ASN A 255 -18.68 1.58 -16.48
CA ASN A 255 -19.77 0.62 -16.65
C ASN A 255 -20.77 0.57 -15.47
N GLY A 256 -20.57 1.43 -14.47
CA GLY A 256 -21.42 1.51 -13.28
C GLY A 256 -21.28 0.34 -12.28
N LYS A 257 -20.25 -0.51 -12.43
CA LYS A 257 -19.93 -1.60 -11.48
C LYS A 257 -18.87 -1.16 -10.49
N ILE A 258 -19.08 -1.53 -9.23
CA ILE A 258 -18.06 -1.38 -8.18
C ILE A 258 -17.09 -2.56 -8.29
N TYR A 259 -15.80 -2.26 -8.44
CA TYR A 259 -14.72 -3.24 -8.47
C TYR A 259 -14.06 -3.33 -7.10
N LEU A 260 -13.80 -4.54 -6.61
CA LEU A 260 -13.11 -4.80 -5.35
C LEU A 260 -11.96 -5.78 -5.57
N ASN A 261 -10.74 -5.29 -5.36
CA ASN A 261 -9.52 -6.06 -5.54
C ASN A 261 -8.87 -6.37 -4.19
N HIS A 262 -8.90 -7.63 -3.77
CA HIS A 262 -8.16 -8.07 -2.60
C HIS A 262 -6.68 -8.24 -2.94
N PHE A 263 -5.86 -7.34 -2.42
CA PHE A 263 -4.41 -7.50 -2.38
C PHE A 263 -4.01 -8.48 -1.27
N SER A 264 -4.85 -8.59 -0.24
CA SER A 264 -4.70 -9.53 0.87
C SER A 264 -4.61 -10.99 0.42
N GLY A 265 -3.91 -11.80 1.21
CA GLY A 265 -3.80 -13.23 0.99
C GLY A 265 -2.90 -13.92 2.01
N THR A 266 -2.93 -15.25 2.02
CA THR A 266 -2.15 -16.11 2.91
C THR A 266 -1.95 -17.48 2.26
N GLY A 267 -0.95 -18.24 2.69
CA GLY A 267 -0.78 -19.65 2.34
C GLY A 267 -1.79 -20.60 3.03
N GLY A 268 -2.81 -20.05 3.69
CA GLY A 268 -3.81 -20.82 4.44
C GLY A 268 -3.18 -21.62 5.58
N ALA A 269 -3.68 -22.84 5.82
CA ALA A 269 -3.10 -23.75 6.81
C ALA A 269 -1.62 -24.08 6.52
N ALA A 270 -1.20 -24.04 5.24
CA ALA A 270 0.17 -24.32 4.83
C ALA A 270 1.12 -23.12 5.05
N ALA A 271 0.62 -21.94 5.43
CA ALA A 271 1.44 -20.78 5.71
C ALA A 271 2.44 -21.00 6.86
N LEU A 272 2.09 -21.85 7.84
CA LEU A 272 3.00 -22.26 8.93
C LEU A 272 4.23 -23.04 8.43
N LEU A 273 4.10 -23.75 7.31
CA LEU A 273 5.17 -24.55 6.72
C LEU A 273 5.95 -23.77 5.67
N ASN A 274 5.27 -22.86 4.96
CA ASN A 274 5.80 -22.22 3.75
C ASN A 274 6.09 -20.73 3.93
N ASN A 275 5.87 -20.18 5.14
CA ASN A 275 6.07 -18.78 5.51
C ASN A 275 5.33 -17.76 4.62
N CYS A 276 4.21 -18.16 4.01
CA CYS A 276 3.37 -17.29 3.19
C CYS A 276 2.31 -16.62 4.07
N TYR A 277 2.74 -15.66 4.88
CA TYR A 277 1.87 -14.89 5.78
C TYR A 277 1.29 -13.64 5.10
N PRO A 278 0.20 -13.03 5.63
CA PRO A 278 -0.34 -11.76 5.12
C PRO A 278 0.69 -10.66 4.88
N TRP A 279 1.61 -10.46 5.84
CA TRP A 279 2.69 -9.47 5.68
C TRP A 279 3.66 -9.82 4.55
N PHE A 280 3.88 -11.12 4.28
CA PHE A 280 4.74 -11.58 3.20
C PHE A 280 4.06 -11.36 1.86
N VAL A 281 2.77 -11.70 1.74
CA VAL A 281 1.98 -11.45 0.53
C VAL A 281 1.91 -9.95 0.22
N ALA A 282 1.76 -9.11 1.25
CA ALA A 282 1.72 -7.66 1.09
C ALA A 282 3.07 -7.06 0.63
N SER A 283 4.20 -7.61 1.11
CA SER A 283 5.52 -6.94 0.99
C SER A 283 6.58 -7.65 0.16
N GLY A 284 6.56 -8.99 0.07
CA GLY A 284 7.65 -9.80 -0.50
C GLY A 284 8.93 -9.83 0.34
N LYS A 285 8.90 -9.39 1.60
CA LYS A 285 10.09 -9.22 2.46
C LYS A 285 10.49 -10.48 3.22
N GLU A 286 11.69 -10.50 3.78
CA GLU A 286 12.18 -11.63 4.61
C GLU A 286 11.47 -11.74 5.96
N SER A 287 10.96 -10.62 6.48
CA SER A 287 10.20 -10.54 7.73
C SER A 287 9.15 -9.43 7.66
N ARG A 288 8.23 -9.42 8.65
CA ARG A 288 7.16 -8.42 8.77
C ARG A 288 7.63 -6.99 9.03
N ASN A 289 8.90 -6.79 9.38
CA ASN A 289 9.38 -5.45 9.71
C ASN A 289 9.39 -4.57 8.46
N THR A 290 8.97 -3.31 8.59
CA THR A 290 8.89 -2.41 7.43
C THR A 290 10.25 -2.16 6.77
N ASN A 291 11.32 -2.14 7.57
CA ASN A 291 12.70 -2.03 7.11
C ASN A 291 13.37 -3.38 6.76
N SER A 292 12.60 -4.48 6.67
CA SER A 292 13.14 -5.78 6.30
C SER A 292 13.56 -5.82 4.83
N ASN A 293 14.62 -6.57 4.53
CA ASN A 293 15.13 -6.76 3.18
C ASN A 293 14.11 -7.48 2.29
N PRO A 294 14.13 -7.23 0.97
CA PRO A 294 13.38 -8.03 0.02
C PRO A 294 13.85 -9.48 0.07
N LYS A 295 12.92 -10.44 -0.02
CA LYS A 295 13.27 -11.86 0.02
C LYS A 295 13.80 -12.32 -1.33
N LEU A 296 15.03 -12.82 -1.36
CA LEU A 296 15.65 -13.39 -2.56
C LEU A 296 14.93 -14.67 -2.99
N ILE A 297 14.63 -14.78 -4.29
CA ILE A 297 14.18 -16.02 -4.93
C ILE A 297 15.40 -16.79 -5.44
N GLN A 298 16.21 -16.13 -6.28
CA GLN A 298 17.40 -16.74 -6.89
C GLN A 298 18.44 -15.71 -7.30
N LYS A 299 19.71 -16.14 -7.30
CA LYS A 299 20.85 -15.32 -7.71
C LYS A 299 21.05 -15.27 -9.23
N ASN A 300 20.58 -16.29 -9.94
CA ASN A 300 20.77 -16.41 -11.38
C ASN A 300 19.73 -15.59 -12.12
N VAL A 301 20.13 -14.94 -13.22
CA VAL A 301 19.21 -14.26 -14.12
C VAL A 301 18.23 -15.26 -14.71
N THR A 302 16.94 -14.93 -14.67
CA THR A 302 15.85 -15.71 -15.30
C THR A 302 14.86 -14.77 -16.00
N ASN A 303 14.05 -15.26 -16.93
CA ASN A 303 12.94 -14.49 -17.52
C ASN A 303 11.60 -14.75 -16.83
N GLU A 304 11.58 -15.61 -15.81
CA GLU A 304 10.41 -15.88 -15.00
C GLU A 304 10.06 -14.69 -14.11
N TRP A 305 8.78 -14.62 -13.72
CA TRP A 305 8.20 -13.60 -12.83
C TRP A 305 8.62 -12.17 -13.24
N ARG A 306 8.30 -11.78 -14.47
CA ARG A 306 8.86 -10.57 -15.11
C ARG A 306 8.59 -9.27 -14.35
N ASP A 307 7.46 -9.20 -13.65
CA ASP A 307 7.09 -8.04 -12.84
C ASP A 307 7.80 -8.00 -11.47
N PHE A 308 8.48 -9.08 -11.06
CA PHE A 308 9.17 -9.12 -9.76
C PHE A 308 10.47 -8.30 -9.76
N PRO A 309 10.84 -7.68 -8.61
CA PRO A 309 12.00 -6.83 -8.51
C PRO A 309 13.31 -7.55 -8.83
N ARG A 310 14.24 -6.80 -9.42
CA ARG A 310 15.58 -7.26 -9.76
C ARG A 310 16.64 -6.25 -9.33
N ASP A 311 17.78 -6.75 -8.84
CA ASP A 311 18.94 -5.90 -8.60
C ASP A 311 19.78 -5.70 -9.88
N ILE A 312 20.87 -4.95 -9.76
CA ILE A 312 21.82 -4.69 -10.85
C ILE A 312 22.52 -5.96 -11.39
N ASN A 313 22.56 -7.03 -10.59
CA ASN A 313 23.15 -8.31 -10.97
C ASN A 313 22.10 -9.25 -11.60
N GLY A 314 20.85 -8.81 -11.71
CA GLY A 314 19.73 -9.57 -12.23
C GLY A 314 19.23 -10.67 -11.28
N GLN A 315 19.59 -10.60 -9.99
CA GLN A 315 19.00 -11.42 -8.95
C GLN A 315 17.52 -11.10 -8.83
N VAL A 316 16.68 -12.10 -8.58
CA VAL A 316 15.21 -11.92 -8.53
C VAL A 316 14.72 -12.03 -7.10
N PHE A 317 13.86 -11.10 -6.70
CA PHE A 317 13.27 -11.03 -5.37
C PHE A 317 11.75 -11.20 -5.44
N TYR A 318 11.11 -11.58 -4.35
CA TYR A 318 9.65 -11.59 -4.29
C TYR A 318 9.10 -10.17 -4.38
N GLY A 319 8.08 -9.96 -5.22
CA GLY A 319 7.28 -8.74 -5.20
C GLY A 319 5.99 -8.93 -4.39
N GLY A 320 5.76 -8.06 -3.41
CA GLY A 320 4.51 -8.05 -2.63
C GLY A 320 3.38 -7.33 -3.36
N MET A 321 2.13 -7.67 -3.04
CA MET A 321 0.96 -7.08 -3.71
C MET A 321 0.88 -5.58 -3.49
N ASN A 322 1.23 -5.09 -2.29
CA ASN A 322 1.19 -3.66 -2.02
C ASN A 322 2.32 -2.93 -2.73
N THR A 323 3.53 -3.49 -2.75
CA THR A 323 4.69 -2.85 -3.39
C THR A 323 4.51 -2.81 -4.90
N LEU A 324 4.25 -3.97 -5.53
CA LEU A 324 4.00 -4.07 -6.96
C LEU A 324 2.78 -3.28 -7.39
N GLY A 325 1.70 -3.32 -6.60
CA GLY A 325 0.48 -2.56 -6.91
C GLY A 325 0.69 -1.05 -6.85
N THR A 326 1.49 -0.56 -5.90
CA THR A 326 1.86 0.87 -5.83
C THR A 326 2.63 1.27 -7.08
N ASP A 327 3.70 0.55 -7.41
CA ASP A 327 4.53 0.82 -8.59
C ASP A 327 3.70 0.76 -9.88
N PHE A 328 2.84 -0.25 -10.00
CA PHE A 328 2.00 -0.43 -11.17
C PHE A 328 1.00 0.73 -11.35
N ILE A 329 0.36 1.19 -10.27
CA ILE A 329 -0.54 2.35 -10.30
C ILE A 329 0.21 3.61 -10.72
N GLU A 330 1.40 3.85 -10.17
CA GLU A 330 2.18 5.06 -10.45
C GLU A 330 2.79 5.08 -11.87
N GLN A 331 3.19 3.93 -12.40
CA GLN A 331 3.99 3.85 -13.63
C GLN A 331 3.20 3.46 -14.88
N SER A 332 2.01 2.86 -14.74
CA SER A 332 1.30 2.21 -15.86
C SER A 332 0.12 3.01 -16.42
N GLY A 333 0.00 4.29 -16.07
CA GLY A 333 -1.08 5.15 -16.57
C GLY A 333 -2.48 4.71 -16.10
N ILE A 334 -2.56 4.04 -14.95
CA ILE A 334 -3.83 3.70 -14.31
C ILE A 334 -4.56 5.00 -13.96
N LYS A 335 -5.86 5.04 -14.24
CA LYS A 335 -6.78 6.15 -13.97
C LYS A 335 -7.85 5.78 -12.95
N HIS A 336 -8.10 4.49 -12.76
CA HIS A 336 -9.08 4.01 -11.79
C HIS A 336 -8.71 2.61 -11.30
N SER A 337 -8.66 2.40 -9.98
CA SER A 337 -8.30 1.12 -9.37
C SER A 337 -9.50 0.32 -8.86
N GLY A 338 -10.70 0.92 -8.81
CA GLY A 338 -11.77 0.44 -7.94
C GLY A 338 -11.39 0.56 -6.47
N ILE A 339 -12.00 -0.29 -5.63
CA ILE A 339 -11.65 -0.47 -4.23
C ILE A 339 -10.48 -1.46 -4.14
N ILE A 340 -9.43 -1.10 -3.39
CA ILE A 340 -8.35 -2.04 -3.05
C ILE A 340 -8.44 -2.38 -1.56
N ALA A 341 -8.57 -3.66 -1.23
CA ALA A 341 -8.51 -4.17 0.13
C ALA A 341 -7.15 -4.79 0.40
N ALA A 342 -6.31 -4.10 1.17
CA ALA A 342 -4.93 -4.48 1.44
C ALA A 342 -4.67 -4.86 2.91
N ASP A 343 -3.71 -5.76 3.13
CA ASP A 343 -3.09 -5.99 4.43
C ASP A 343 -1.93 -5.00 4.59
N PHE A 344 -1.80 -4.33 5.73
CA PHE A 344 -0.67 -3.44 6.04
C PHE A 344 -0.35 -2.38 4.95
N PRO A 345 -1.34 -1.64 4.41
CA PRO A 345 -1.09 -0.65 3.38
C PRO A 345 -0.19 0.47 3.92
N GLY A 346 0.90 0.74 3.21
CA GLY A 346 1.78 1.85 3.49
C GLY A 346 1.28 3.17 2.88
N PRO A 347 1.92 4.30 3.24
CA PRO A 347 1.50 5.63 2.81
C PRO A 347 1.48 5.80 1.28
N GLY A 348 2.43 5.18 0.57
CA GLY A 348 2.51 5.23 -0.89
C GLY A 348 1.34 4.55 -1.57
N LEU A 349 0.92 3.36 -1.10
CA LEU A 349 -0.23 2.66 -1.69
C LEU A 349 -1.51 3.48 -1.49
N ILE A 350 -1.75 3.96 -0.27
CA ILE A 350 -2.95 4.71 0.08
C ILE A 350 -3.04 5.99 -0.77
N ASP A 351 -1.96 6.76 -0.82
CA ASP A 351 -1.92 8.00 -1.59
C ASP A 351 -2.06 7.78 -3.10
N SER A 352 -1.38 6.77 -3.66
CA SER A 352 -1.47 6.45 -5.09
C SER A 352 -2.90 6.12 -5.52
N ILE A 353 -3.67 5.44 -4.67
CA ILE A 353 -5.09 5.17 -4.91
C ILE A 353 -5.92 6.46 -4.84
N ILE A 354 -5.68 7.32 -3.84
CA ILE A 354 -6.42 8.58 -3.67
C ILE A 354 -6.20 9.51 -4.88
N ARG A 355 -4.97 9.61 -5.39
CA ARG A 355 -4.61 10.47 -6.54
C ARG A 355 -5.35 10.11 -7.83
N LEU A 356 -5.72 8.83 -8.03
CA LEU A 356 -6.51 8.40 -9.18
C LEU A 356 -7.87 9.10 -9.30
N ASN A 357 -8.35 9.72 -8.23
CA ASN A 357 -9.62 10.44 -8.24
C ASN A 357 -9.54 11.85 -8.85
N GLY A 358 -8.40 12.24 -9.43
CA GLY A 358 -8.15 13.59 -9.95
C GLY A 358 -7.87 14.59 -8.84
N ILE A 359 -7.48 14.11 -7.66
CA ILE A 359 -7.02 14.95 -6.56
C ILE A 359 -5.56 15.26 -6.85
N ASP A 360 -5.33 16.32 -7.62
CA ASP A 360 -3.99 16.84 -7.86
C ASP A 360 -3.45 17.38 -6.55
N SER A 361 -2.55 16.60 -5.96
CA SER A 361 -1.56 17.09 -5.05
C SER A 361 -0.30 17.35 -5.86
N SER A 362 0.00 18.61 -6.16
CA SER A 362 1.34 18.94 -6.68
C SER A 362 2.35 18.44 -5.66
N GLU A 363 3.09 17.39 -6.00
CA GLU A 363 4.05 16.82 -5.06
C GLU A 363 5.09 17.89 -4.70
N LYS A 364 5.16 18.22 -3.40
CA LYS A 364 6.14 19.17 -2.89
C LYS A 364 7.27 18.41 -2.22
N GLU A 365 8.50 18.78 -2.59
CA GLU A 365 9.70 18.31 -1.91
C GLU A 365 10.12 19.37 -0.89
N ILE A 366 9.84 19.10 0.39
CA ILE A 366 10.21 19.99 1.49
C ILE A 366 11.51 19.46 2.10
N LEU A 367 12.61 20.22 2.02
CA LEU A 367 13.86 19.84 2.69
C LEU A 367 13.61 19.81 4.20
N ILE A 368 13.74 18.64 4.82
CA ILE A 368 13.49 18.45 6.26
C ILE A 368 14.77 18.20 7.05
N SER A 369 15.84 17.74 6.39
CA SER A 369 17.10 17.43 7.03
C SER A 369 18.24 17.40 6.01
N GLN A 370 19.45 17.66 6.47
CA GLN A 370 20.67 17.60 5.68
C GLN A 370 21.81 17.13 6.57
N ILE A 371 22.64 16.21 6.08
CA ILE A 371 23.78 15.68 6.82
C ILE A 371 24.99 15.48 5.90
N SER A 372 26.18 15.75 6.42
CA SER A 372 27.43 15.43 5.74
C SER A 372 27.94 14.06 6.18
N SER A 373 28.36 13.25 5.21
CA SER A 373 28.99 11.95 5.41
C SER A 373 30.42 11.97 4.87
N GLU A 374 31.32 11.33 5.60
CA GLU A 374 32.61 10.91 5.08
C GLU A 374 32.43 9.81 4.01
N SER A 375 33.46 9.61 3.17
CA SER A 375 33.51 8.52 2.18
C SER A 375 33.72 7.14 2.81
N ASN A 376 34.12 7.10 4.08
CA ASN A 376 34.39 5.88 4.85
C ASN A 376 33.82 6.02 6.28
N PRO A 377 33.64 4.93 7.03
CA PRO A 377 33.33 5.02 8.45
C PRO A 377 34.32 5.94 9.20
N LEU A 378 33.81 6.72 10.15
CA LEU A 378 34.60 7.60 11.01
C LEU A 378 35.66 6.79 11.75
N SER A 379 36.78 7.43 12.12
CA SER A 379 37.84 6.76 12.86
C SER A 379 37.31 6.12 14.15
N GLY A 380 37.62 4.83 14.35
CA GLY A 380 37.13 4.04 15.48
C GLY A 380 35.66 3.59 15.37
N GLN A 381 34.96 3.91 14.29
CA GLN A 381 33.60 3.43 14.03
C GLN A 381 33.60 2.28 13.02
N LYS A 382 32.72 1.29 13.24
CA LYS A 382 32.58 0.15 12.32
C LYS A 382 31.81 0.51 11.05
N ASN A 383 30.67 1.19 11.21
CA ASN A 383 29.75 1.48 10.10
C ASN A 383 29.52 2.97 9.89
N ARG A 384 29.47 3.75 10.98
CA ARG A 384 29.04 5.16 11.00
C ARG A 384 30.00 6.05 10.23
N SER A 385 29.51 6.81 9.26
CA SER A 385 30.28 7.77 8.46
C SER A 385 29.81 9.23 8.65
N SER A 386 28.85 9.48 9.54
CA SER A 386 28.32 10.83 9.83
C SER A 386 27.94 11.00 11.30
N GLN A 387 27.67 12.24 11.70
CA GLN A 387 27.03 12.55 12.98
C GLN A 387 25.56 12.12 12.98
N ASN A 388 24.94 12.08 14.18
CA ASN A 388 23.50 11.88 14.26
C ASN A 388 22.75 13.05 13.61
N PHE A 389 21.69 12.74 12.88
CA PHE A 389 20.73 13.69 12.35
C PHE A 389 19.32 13.27 12.76
N SER A 390 18.42 14.25 12.72
CA SER A 390 17.03 14.07 13.11
C SER A 390 16.10 14.17 11.91
N ILE A 391 15.03 13.39 11.96
CA ILE A 391 13.80 13.54 11.18
C ILE A 391 12.69 13.55 12.23
N ASN A 392 12.27 14.71 12.74
CA ASN A 392 11.31 14.76 13.85
C ASN A 392 9.98 15.42 13.47
N ASN A 393 10.00 16.37 12.54
CA ASN A 393 8.85 17.20 12.18
C ASN A 393 8.47 16.96 10.72
N LEU A 394 7.93 15.77 10.42
CA LEU A 394 7.41 15.49 9.09
C LEU A 394 6.24 16.43 8.81
N PRO A 395 6.26 17.20 7.71
CA PRO A 395 5.12 18.00 7.32
C PRO A 395 3.86 17.13 7.19
N THR A 396 2.70 17.68 7.51
CA THR A 396 1.42 16.98 7.35
C THR A 396 1.25 16.49 5.90
N GLY A 397 0.80 15.25 5.73
CA GLY A 397 0.65 14.65 4.40
C GLY A 397 1.96 14.14 3.79
N THR A 398 3.04 13.99 4.58
CA THR A 398 4.26 13.31 4.11
C THR A 398 3.96 11.87 3.73
N LYS A 399 4.28 11.49 2.50
CA LYS A 399 4.11 10.12 1.97
C LYS A 399 5.36 9.27 2.10
N GLY A 400 6.51 9.93 2.17
CA GLY A 400 7.81 9.31 2.09
C GLY A 400 8.91 10.35 2.09
N LEU A 401 10.14 9.85 2.04
CA LEU A 401 11.35 10.67 1.95
C LEU A 401 11.97 10.49 0.58
N LYS A 402 12.53 11.56 0.04
CA LYS A 402 13.44 11.53 -1.10
C LYS A 402 14.84 11.86 -0.63
N TRP A 403 15.80 11.03 -1.03
CA TRP A 403 17.21 11.17 -0.68
C TRP A 403 17.96 11.72 -1.88
N VAL A 404 18.58 12.90 -1.72
CA VAL A 404 19.38 13.55 -2.76
C VAL A 404 20.83 13.61 -2.30
N ILE A 405 21.74 13.12 -3.14
CA ILE A 405 23.16 13.07 -2.85
C ILE A 405 23.87 14.19 -3.62
N GLU A 406 24.59 15.02 -2.89
CA GLU A 406 25.41 16.11 -3.43
C GLU A 406 26.89 15.85 -3.07
N PRO A 407 27.68 15.26 -3.99
CA PRO A 407 29.11 15.09 -3.80
C PRO A 407 29.83 16.44 -3.76
N THR A 408 30.90 16.57 -2.97
CA THR A 408 31.66 17.83 -2.89
C THR A 408 32.67 18.02 -4.03
N GLU A 409 32.99 16.96 -4.79
CA GLU A 409 34.02 16.97 -5.84
C GLU A 409 33.61 16.13 -7.08
N LYS A 410 34.57 15.57 -7.84
CA LYS A 410 34.37 14.83 -9.11
C LYS A 410 33.58 13.51 -8.99
N ASP A 411 33.19 13.11 -7.79
CA ASP A 411 32.37 11.91 -7.59
C ASP A 411 31.01 12.08 -8.26
N ASN A 412 30.47 11.00 -8.81
CA ASN A 412 29.14 11.01 -9.42
C ASN A 412 28.10 10.58 -8.38
N ALA A 413 27.06 11.39 -8.17
CA ALA A 413 25.98 11.07 -7.25
C ALA A 413 25.33 9.70 -7.52
N SER A 414 25.29 9.26 -8.79
CA SER A 414 24.69 7.97 -9.17
C SER A 414 25.52 6.75 -8.75
N THR A 415 26.79 6.91 -8.37
CA THR A 415 27.66 5.81 -7.94
C THR A 415 27.71 5.66 -6.43
N ILE A 416 27.18 6.63 -5.68
CA ILE A 416 27.21 6.63 -4.23
C ILE A 416 25.97 5.90 -3.70
N SER A 417 26.20 4.96 -2.79
CA SER A 417 25.15 4.37 -1.98
C SER A 417 25.54 4.28 -0.51
N PHE A 418 24.56 4.21 0.38
CA PHE A 418 24.78 4.08 1.82
C PHE A 418 23.58 3.47 2.52
N ASN A 419 23.76 3.14 3.80
CA ASN A 419 22.69 2.79 4.73
C ASN A 419 22.40 3.96 5.66
N VAL A 420 21.17 4.04 6.17
CA VAL A 420 20.79 4.88 7.30
C VAL A 420 20.47 3.97 8.46
N MET A 421 21.19 4.15 9.56
CA MET A 421 21.03 3.36 10.78
C MET A 421 20.50 4.22 11.92
N ILE A 422 19.87 3.58 12.91
CA ILE A 422 19.41 4.20 14.16
C ILE A 422 20.45 3.91 15.23
N ASP A 423 20.95 4.95 15.88
CA ASP A 423 21.79 4.87 17.07
C ASP A 423 20.94 4.50 18.29
N VAL A 424 21.14 3.28 18.78
CA VAL A 424 20.43 2.71 19.92
C VAL A 424 21.36 2.69 21.13
N SER A 425 21.11 3.62 22.06
CA SER A 425 21.90 3.69 23.30
C SER A 425 21.81 2.38 24.08
N LEU A 426 22.97 1.80 24.42
CA LEU A 426 23.11 0.51 25.11
C LEU A 426 22.54 -0.70 24.34
N GLY A 427 22.30 -0.56 23.04
CA GLY A 427 21.80 -1.63 22.16
C GLY A 427 22.62 -1.77 20.88
N THR A 428 22.10 -2.59 19.97
CA THR A 428 22.69 -2.76 18.63
C THR A 428 22.02 -1.81 17.65
N ASP A 429 22.82 -0.98 16.99
CA ASP A 429 22.33 -0.11 15.93
C ASP A 429 21.70 -0.93 14.80
N SER A 430 20.52 -0.49 14.33
CA SER A 430 19.76 -1.20 13.31
C SER A 430 19.67 -0.37 12.03
N VAL A 431 19.70 -1.04 10.88
CA VAL A 431 19.47 -0.39 9.58
C VAL A 431 18.00 -0.03 9.48
N ARG A 432 17.68 1.26 9.32
CA ARG A 432 16.32 1.72 8.99
C ARG A 432 16.08 1.69 7.49
N TRP A 433 17.06 2.14 6.72
CA TRP A 433 17.00 2.17 5.26
C TRP A 433 18.35 1.70 4.71
N GLY A 434 18.37 0.67 3.89
CA GLY A 434 19.59 0.18 3.24
C GLY A 434 19.58 0.45 1.74
N ASN A 435 20.78 0.43 1.16
CA ASN A 435 21.00 0.63 -0.28
C ASN A 435 20.42 1.94 -0.83
N ILE A 436 20.46 3.01 -0.03
CA ILE A 436 20.00 4.33 -0.45
C ILE A 436 20.98 4.91 -1.45
N SER A 437 20.45 5.34 -2.58
CA SER A 437 21.16 5.97 -3.68
C SER A 437 20.51 7.31 -4.05
N ASN A 438 21.14 8.06 -4.95
CA ASN A 438 20.61 9.36 -5.35
C ASN A 438 19.23 9.23 -6.00
N GLY A 439 18.25 9.94 -5.45
CA GLY A 439 16.86 9.89 -5.89
C GLY A 439 16.03 8.75 -5.28
N SER A 440 16.61 7.90 -4.42
CA SER A 440 15.87 6.87 -3.70
C SER A 440 14.70 7.49 -2.93
N ARG A 441 13.57 6.76 -2.92
CA ARG A 441 12.37 7.10 -2.17
C ARG A 441 12.14 6.04 -1.10
N THR A 442 11.82 6.45 0.12
CA THR A 442 11.56 5.56 1.26
C THR A 442 10.31 5.99 2.02
N GLU A 443 9.83 5.16 2.94
CA GLU A 443 8.88 5.59 3.96
C GLU A 443 9.46 6.73 4.81
N ALA A 444 8.57 7.51 5.42
CA ALA A 444 8.94 8.59 6.33
C ALA A 444 8.68 8.21 7.77
N TYR A 445 9.74 8.06 8.56
CA TYR A 445 9.67 7.78 9.98
C TYR A 445 10.40 8.85 10.78
N THR A 446 9.87 9.13 11.96
CA THR A 446 10.52 10.09 12.85
C THR A 446 11.52 9.40 13.78
N ASN A 447 12.71 9.98 13.89
CA ASN A 447 13.73 9.61 14.86
C ASN A 447 14.78 10.72 14.96
N SER A 448 15.32 10.93 16.16
CA SER A 448 16.34 11.95 16.42
C SER A 448 17.78 11.43 16.31
N LYS A 449 17.96 10.12 16.07
CA LYS A 449 19.21 9.39 16.19
C LYS A 449 19.59 8.63 14.91
N TYR A 450 19.23 9.15 13.74
CA TYR A 450 19.66 8.55 12.47
C TYR A 450 21.12 8.92 12.17
N TYR A 451 21.87 8.04 11.50
CA TYR A 451 23.18 8.36 10.95
C TYR A 451 23.42 7.60 9.62
N ILE A 452 24.22 8.21 8.74
CA ILE A 452 24.71 7.57 7.50
C ILE A 452 25.78 6.54 7.86
N ALA A 453 25.66 5.35 7.27
CA ALA A 453 26.48 4.18 7.54
C ALA A 453 26.89 3.47 6.26
N ASN A 454 28.07 2.84 6.27
CA ASN A 454 28.59 2.02 5.17
C ASN A 454 28.49 2.68 3.78
N PRO A 455 28.99 3.91 3.60
CA PRO A 455 29.03 4.53 2.28
C PRO A 455 29.87 3.69 1.31
N SER A 456 29.43 3.62 0.06
CA SER A 456 30.11 2.93 -1.04
C SER A 456 30.11 3.83 -2.27
N GLY A 457 31.18 3.73 -3.07
CA GLY A 457 31.31 4.48 -4.33
C GLY A 457 31.62 5.97 -4.21
N ALA A 458 31.80 6.48 -2.98
CA ALA A 458 32.32 7.82 -2.71
C ALA A 458 33.83 7.77 -2.45
N THR A 459 34.59 8.72 -2.99
CA THR A 459 36.01 8.91 -2.66
C THR A 459 36.20 10.08 -1.68
N ASN A 460 35.32 11.08 -1.76
CA ASN A 460 35.32 12.27 -0.92
C ASN A 460 34.06 12.36 -0.05
N LYS A 461 34.03 13.39 0.82
CA LYS A 461 32.82 13.72 1.58
C LYS A 461 31.66 14.02 0.63
N PHE A 462 30.45 13.75 1.10
CA PHE A 462 29.25 14.09 0.37
C PHE A 462 28.17 14.58 1.33
N THR A 463 27.23 15.36 0.79
CA THR A 463 26.06 15.83 1.51
C THR A 463 24.86 15.02 1.10
N VAL A 464 24.06 14.61 2.08
CA VAL A 464 22.77 13.97 1.87
C VAL A 464 21.69 14.97 2.28
N LYS A 465 20.85 15.36 1.32
CA LYS A 465 19.64 16.15 1.54
C LYS A 465 18.43 15.23 1.59
N ILE A 466 17.58 15.44 2.58
CA ILE A 466 16.44 14.59 2.87
C ILE A 466 15.20 15.46 2.73
N TYR A 467 14.38 15.14 1.74
CA TYR A 467 13.15 15.85 1.46
C TYR A 467 11.96 15.02 1.92
N ALA A 468 11.03 15.62 2.65
CA ALA A 468 9.68 15.08 2.78
C ALA A 468 8.95 15.28 1.46
N ILE A 469 8.37 14.20 0.94
CA ILE A 469 7.46 14.22 -0.20
C ILE A 469 6.05 14.45 0.35
N THR A 470 5.44 15.59 0.03
CA THR A 470 4.12 15.98 0.56
C THR A 470 3.12 16.32 -0.54
N ASN A 471 1.85 16.40 -0.15
CA ASN A 471 0.74 16.86 -0.98
C ASN A 471 0.46 18.36 -0.92
#